data_AF-A0A7C5HD39-F1
#
_entry.id   AF-A0A7C5HD39-F1
#
_cell.length_a   1.000
_cell.length_b   1.000
_cell.length_c   1.000
_cell.angle_alpha   90.00
_cell.angle_beta   90.00
_cell.angle_gamma   90.00
#
_symmetry.space_group_name_H-M   'P 1'
#
loop_
_entity.id
_entity.type
_entity.pdbx_description
1 polymer ?
#
loop_
_entity_poly.entity_id
_entity_poly.type
_entity_poly.pdbx_seq_one_letter_code
_entity_poly.pdbx_strand_id
1 'polypeptide(L)'
;MRKVNNLHLHVADALFGPWKEHPKSPIYRNSDNYARPGGRVIKDGAVLYRYAQDGQPHYGSKTWAFRITRLTPTDYREEPVSDKPVVGSGPETWRNVGMHTVDAHKLDDGRWIALVDGLEDKRITS
;
A
#
# COMPACT_ATOMS: atom_id res chain seq x y z
N MET A 1 13.11 20.56 -5.45
CA MET A 1 12.42 20.30 -4.17
C MET A 1 12.10 18.81 -4.08
N ARG A 2 12.55 18.11 -3.03
CA ARG A 2 12.13 16.71 -2.80
C ARG A 2 10.63 16.71 -2.53
N LYS A 3 9.83 16.01 -3.34
CA LYS A 3 8.39 15.85 -3.09
C LYS A 3 8.24 15.17 -1.72
N VAL A 4 7.58 15.86 -0.80
CA VAL A 4 7.29 15.35 0.55
C VAL A 4 6.23 14.26 0.41
N ASN A 5 6.58 12.99 0.69
CA ASN A 5 5.63 11.89 0.70
C ASN A 5 5.15 11.66 2.15
N ASN A 6 4.02 12.29 2.51
CA ASN A 6 3.34 12.09 3.78
C ASN A 6 2.08 11.25 3.57
N LEU A 7 1.73 10.43 4.56
CA LEU A 7 0.43 9.74 4.61
C LEU A 7 -0.43 10.39 5.68
N HIS A 8 -1.58 10.92 5.27
CA HIS A 8 -2.57 11.50 6.16
C HIS A 8 -3.85 10.65 6.14
N LEU A 9 -4.52 10.60 7.28
CA LEU A 9 -5.84 10.00 7.45
C LEU A 9 -6.87 11.11 7.71
N HIS A 10 -8.08 10.90 7.23
CA HIS A 10 -9.23 11.78 7.46
C HIS A 10 -10.42 10.96 7.96
N VAL A 11 -11.31 11.61 8.71
CA VAL A 11 -12.51 11.00 9.31
C VAL A 11 -13.74 11.89 9.08
N ALA A 12 -14.89 11.27 8.84
CA ALA A 12 -16.19 11.91 8.69
C ALA A 12 -17.30 10.97 9.18
N ASP A 13 -18.42 11.53 9.63
CA ASP A 13 -19.60 10.75 10.05
C ASP A 13 -20.44 10.26 8.86
N ALA A 14 -20.25 10.84 7.68
CA ALA A 14 -20.93 10.47 6.45
C ALA A 14 -19.98 10.61 5.25
N LEU A 15 -20.19 9.80 4.21
CA LEU A 15 -19.36 9.78 3.00
C LEU A 15 -19.21 11.17 2.35
N PHE A 16 -20.31 11.92 2.30
CA PHE A 16 -20.37 13.30 1.77
C PHE A 16 -20.41 14.36 2.89
N GLY A 17 -20.12 13.96 4.13
CA GLY A 17 -20.06 14.87 5.27
C GLY A 17 -18.76 15.66 5.31
N PRO A 18 -18.61 16.60 6.27
CA PRO A 18 -17.36 17.33 6.44
C PRO A 18 -16.26 16.37 6.91
N TRP A 19 -15.22 16.20 6.09
CA TRP A 19 -14.03 15.45 6.45
C TRP A 19 -13.09 16.31 7.29
N LYS A 20 -12.66 15.75 8.43
CA LYS A 20 -11.65 16.36 9.30
C LYS A 20 -10.38 15.52 9.26
N GLU A 21 -9.23 16.17 9.33
CA GLU A 21 -7.98 15.45 9.46
C GLU A 21 -7.97 14.66 10.79
N HIS A 22 -7.58 13.39 10.71
CA HIS A 22 -7.54 12.51 11.86
C HIS A 22 -6.44 12.97 12.85
N PRO A 23 -6.64 12.88 14.18
CA PRO A 23 -5.65 13.38 15.17
C PRO A 23 -4.27 12.72 15.13
N LYS A 24 -4.17 11.51 14.54
CA LYS A 24 -2.89 10.81 14.34
C LYS A 24 -2.17 11.17 13.05
N SER A 25 -2.78 12.00 12.20
CA SER A 25 -2.15 12.41 10.96
C SER A 25 -0.99 13.38 11.21
N PRO A 26 0.01 13.36 10.33
CA PRO A 26 0.33 12.29 9.39
C PRO A 26 0.79 11.00 10.09
N ILE A 27 0.38 9.87 9.52
CA ILE A 27 0.81 8.52 9.91
C ILE A 27 2.29 8.32 9.56
N TYR A 28 2.69 8.76 8.35
CA TYR A 28 4.09 8.80 7.91
C TYR A 28 4.47 10.20 7.49
N ARG A 29 5.66 10.64 7.91
CA ARG A 29 6.28 11.89 7.48
C ARG A 29 7.51 11.60 6.64
N ASN A 30 7.62 12.25 5.47
CA ASN A 30 8.80 12.16 4.61
C ASN A 30 9.23 10.71 4.31
N SER A 31 8.28 9.80 4.12
CA SER A 31 8.56 8.38 3.88
C SER A 31 8.30 8.02 2.43
N ASP A 32 9.38 7.79 1.69
CA ASP A 32 9.27 7.29 0.31
C ASP A 32 8.90 5.81 0.24
N ASN A 33 9.11 5.07 1.33
CA ASN A 33 8.84 3.63 1.37
C ASN A 33 7.38 3.29 1.68
N TYR A 34 6.72 4.09 2.53
CA TYR A 34 5.49 3.64 3.20
C TYR A 34 4.31 4.63 3.10
N ALA A 35 4.56 5.87 2.69
CA ALA A 35 3.51 6.90 2.69
C ALA A 35 2.54 6.80 1.51
N ARG A 36 2.99 6.26 0.37
CA ARG A 36 2.18 6.19 -0.85
C ARG A 36 1.21 5.02 -0.78
N PRO A 37 -0.08 5.19 -1.14
CA PRO A 37 -0.99 4.07 -1.30
C PRO A 37 -0.49 3.08 -2.35
N GLY A 38 -0.65 1.78 -2.09
CA GLY A 38 -0.27 0.70 -3.01
C GLY A 38 -1.44 -0.20 -3.41
N GLY A 39 -2.68 0.28 -3.30
CA GLY A 39 -3.89 -0.52 -3.53
C GLY A 39 -5.03 -0.17 -2.55
N ARG A 40 -6.14 -0.92 -2.61
CA ARG A 40 -7.23 -0.77 -1.64
C ARG A 40 -6.85 -1.36 -0.28
N VAL A 41 -7.44 -0.85 0.79
CA VAL A 41 -7.43 -1.55 2.08
C VAL A 41 -8.32 -2.79 1.95
N ILE A 42 -7.82 -3.95 2.38
CA ILE A 42 -8.59 -5.20 2.40
C ILE A 42 -8.88 -5.65 3.82
N LYS A 43 -9.89 -6.51 3.96
CA LYS A 43 -10.25 -7.16 5.21
C LYS A 43 -10.17 -8.67 5.04
N ASP A 44 -9.47 -9.36 5.94
CA ASP A 44 -9.51 -10.83 6.07
C ASP A 44 -9.88 -11.19 7.51
N GLY A 45 -11.03 -11.83 7.68
CA GLY A 45 -11.65 -12.02 8.99
C GLY A 45 -11.88 -10.68 9.71
N ALA A 46 -11.28 -10.50 10.89
CA ALA A 46 -11.36 -9.26 11.67
C ALA A 46 -10.20 -8.27 11.39
N VAL A 47 -9.25 -8.63 10.53
CA VAL A 47 -8.00 -7.89 10.34
C VAL A 47 -8.07 -7.03 9.07
N LEU A 48 -7.58 -5.80 9.15
CA LEU A 48 -7.45 -4.88 8.03
C LEU A 48 -6.00 -4.78 7.57
N TYR A 49 -5.79 -4.68 6.27
CA TYR A 49 -4.47 -4.56 5.66
C TYR A 49 -4.42 -3.37 4.71
N ARG A 50 -3.42 -2.50 4.89
CA ARG A 50 -3.11 -1.39 4.00
C ARG A 50 -1.89 -1.75 3.17
N TYR A 51 -1.95 -1.48 1.87
CA TYR A 51 -0.80 -1.62 0.98
C TYR A 51 -0.11 -0.27 0.80
N ALA A 52 1.22 -0.30 0.78
CA ALA A 52 2.06 0.87 0.58
C ALA A 52 3.01 0.67 -0.59
N GLN A 53 2.97 1.58 -1.56
CA GLN A 53 3.95 1.63 -2.64
C GLN A 53 5.29 2.11 -2.08
N ASP A 54 6.36 1.39 -2.42
CA ASP A 54 7.73 1.80 -2.15
C ASP A 54 8.34 2.57 -3.33
N GLY A 55 8.79 3.79 -3.05
CA GLY A 55 9.52 4.65 -3.97
C GLY A 55 11.04 4.43 -4.00
N GLN A 56 11.58 3.45 -3.28
CA GLN A 56 13.02 3.20 -3.11
C GLN A 56 13.44 1.78 -3.53
N PRO A 57 14.54 1.62 -4.30
CA PRO A 57 15.46 2.68 -4.75
C PRO A 57 14.94 3.50 -5.93
N HIS A 58 13.86 3.06 -6.57
CA HIS A 58 13.20 3.76 -7.65
C HIS A 58 11.68 3.70 -7.47
N TYR A 59 10.98 4.59 -8.16
CA TYR A 59 9.53 4.70 -8.11
C TYR A 59 8.86 3.36 -8.42
N GLY A 60 8.02 2.87 -7.50
CA GLY A 60 7.21 1.68 -7.76
C GLY A 60 8.02 0.39 -7.87
N SER A 61 9.07 0.28 -7.06
CA SER A 61 9.93 -0.90 -7.05
C SER A 61 9.28 -2.11 -6.37
N LYS A 62 8.41 -1.86 -5.39
CA LYS A 62 7.76 -2.89 -4.56
C LYS A 62 6.55 -2.32 -3.83
N THR A 63 5.75 -3.24 -3.28
CA THR A 63 4.58 -2.94 -2.46
C THR A 63 4.68 -3.68 -1.13
N TRP A 64 4.53 -2.95 -0.03
CA TRP A 64 4.49 -3.45 1.34
C TRP A 64 3.06 -3.66 1.82
N ALA A 65 2.87 -4.56 2.78
CA ALA A 65 1.62 -4.73 3.49
C ALA A 65 1.79 -4.38 4.97
N PHE A 66 0.84 -3.60 5.48
CA PHE A 66 0.73 -3.22 6.88
C PHE A 66 -0.58 -3.73 7.45
N ARG A 67 -0.52 -4.43 8.57
CA ARG A 67 -1.69 -4.79 9.36
C ARG A 67 -2.10 -3.57 10.17
N ILE A 68 -3.34 -3.11 10.01
CA ILE A 68 -3.91 -2.06 10.83
C ILE A 68 -4.38 -2.70 12.14
N THR A 69 -3.68 -2.40 13.24
CA THR A 69 -3.96 -2.96 14.57
C THR A 69 -4.94 -2.12 15.37
N ARG A 70 -5.11 -0.85 15.02
CA ARG A 70 -6.15 0.03 15.58
C ARG A 70 -6.64 1.02 14.54
N LEU A 71 -7.96 1.13 14.40
CA LEU A 71 -8.63 2.12 13.56
C LEU A 71 -9.89 2.62 14.26
N THR A 72 -9.83 3.83 14.77
CA THR A 72 -10.94 4.52 15.45
C THR A 72 -10.93 5.99 15.03
N PRO A 73 -11.97 6.79 15.32
CA PRO A 73 -11.96 8.23 14.99
C PRO A 73 -10.85 9.06 15.66
N THR A 74 -10.20 8.53 16.70
CA THR A 74 -9.20 9.26 17.51
C THR A 74 -7.84 8.55 17.64
N ASP A 75 -7.71 7.30 17.19
CA ASP A 75 -6.47 6.53 17.26
C ASP A 75 -6.30 5.63 16.04
N TYR A 76 -5.05 5.52 15.58
CA TYR A 76 -4.62 4.75 14.42
C TYR A 76 -3.27 4.11 14.71
N ARG A 77 -3.13 2.80 14.43
CA ARG A 77 -1.86 2.07 14.49
C ARG A 77 -1.80 1.02 13.40
N GLU A 78 -0.60 0.84 12.84
CA GLU A 78 -0.31 -0.24 11.91
C GLU A 78 1.10 -0.80 12.15
N GLU A 79 1.31 -2.04 11.73
CA GLU A 79 2.59 -2.75 11.80
C GLU A 79 2.86 -3.46 10.47
N PRO A 80 4.14 -3.56 10.02
CA PRO A 80 4.47 -4.38 8.85
C PRO A 80 4.01 -5.82 9.04
N VAL A 81 3.41 -6.42 8.00
CA VAL A 81 3.00 -7.84 8.05
C VAL A 81 4.21 -8.77 8.08
N SER A 82 5.30 -8.39 7.41
CA SER A 82 6.57 -9.12 7.39
C SER A 82 7.74 -8.19 7.09
N ASP A 83 8.95 -8.74 7.09
CA ASP A 83 10.18 -8.08 6.66
C ASP A 83 10.36 -8.07 5.12
N LYS A 84 9.43 -8.65 4.37
CA LYS A 84 9.44 -8.74 2.91
C LYS A 84 8.25 -8.00 2.29
N PRO A 85 8.43 -7.40 1.10
CA PRO A 85 7.32 -6.84 0.33
C PRO A 85 6.40 -7.97 -0.15
N VAL A 86 5.11 -7.67 -0.32
CA VAL A 86 4.12 -8.63 -0.85
C VAL A 86 4.21 -8.78 -2.36
N VAL A 87 4.66 -7.72 -3.04
CA VAL A 87 4.88 -7.69 -4.49
C VAL A 87 6.15 -6.88 -4.73
N GLY A 88 6.98 -7.32 -5.67
CA GLY A 88 8.16 -6.57 -6.09
C GLY A 88 8.59 -7.01 -7.49
N SER A 89 9.50 -6.25 -8.08
CA SER A 89 10.13 -6.60 -9.34
C SER A 89 10.66 -8.03 -9.34
N GLY A 90 10.30 -8.78 -10.37
CA GLY A 90 10.71 -10.17 -10.57
C GLY A 90 11.60 -10.35 -11.81
N PRO A 91 12.10 -11.58 -12.04
CA PRO A 91 12.87 -11.90 -13.24
C PRO A 91 12.02 -11.93 -14.52
N GLU A 92 10.70 -11.97 -14.42
CA GLU A 92 9.81 -12.00 -15.58
C GLU A 92 9.70 -10.64 -16.25
N THR A 93 9.77 -10.62 -17.58
CA THR A 93 9.87 -9.41 -18.38
C THR A 93 8.69 -8.46 -18.19
N TRP A 94 7.47 -8.97 -18.06
CA TRP A 94 6.26 -8.16 -17.88
C TRP A 94 6.17 -7.46 -16.52
N ARG A 95 6.97 -7.86 -15.53
CA ARG A 95 6.95 -7.36 -14.15
C ARG A 95 8.32 -7.03 -13.58
N ASN A 96 9.26 -6.66 -14.45
CA ASN A 96 10.62 -6.36 -14.01
C ASN A 96 10.73 -4.95 -13.38
N VAL A 97 9.80 -4.03 -13.68
CA VAL A 97 9.68 -2.71 -13.03
C VAL A 97 8.21 -2.33 -12.84
N GLY A 98 7.94 -1.29 -12.04
CA GLY A 98 6.59 -0.72 -11.91
C GLY A 98 5.60 -1.64 -11.18
N MET A 99 6.08 -2.41 -10.19
CA MET A 99 5.28 -3.29 -9.34
C MET A 99 4.80 -2.54 -8.11
N HIS A 100 3.82 -1.65 -8.27
CA HIS A 100 3.49 -0.63 -7.27
C HIS A 100 2.06 -0.65 -6.77
N THR A 101 1.21 -1.49 -7.35
CA THR A 101 -0.18 -1.65 -6.93
C THR A 101 -0.51 -3.13 -6.74
N VAL A 102 -1.25 -3.45 -5.69
CA VAL A 102 -1.82 -4.78 -5.47
C VAL A 102 -3.28 -4.67 -5.07
N ASP A 103 -4.10 -5.53 -5.66
CA ASP A 103 -5.47 -5.75 -5.23
C ASP A 103 -5.71 -7.24 -5.04
N ALA A 104 -5.74 -7.67 -3.78
CA ALA A 104 -5.93 -9.06 -3.40
C ALA A 104 -7.43 -9.39 -3.26
N HIS A 105 -7.82 -10.57 -3.75
CA HIS A 105 -9.17 -11.10 -3.70
C HIS A 105 -9.13 -12.55 -3.20
N LYS A 106 -9.97 -12.85 -2.22
CA LYS A 106 -10.21 -14.21 -1.75
C LYS A 106 -11.37 -14.80 -2.56
N LEU A 107 -11.14 -15.96 -3.16
CA LEU A 107 -12.14 -16.72 -3.89
C LEU A 107 -13.01 -17.54 -2.92
N ASP A 108 -14.17 -17.99 -3.39
CA ASP A 108 -15.14 -18.75 -2.59
C ASP A 108 -14.57 -20.09 -2.07
N ASP A 109 -13.62 -20.67 -2.80
CA ASP A 109 -12.92 -21.90 -2.42
C ASP A 109 -11.73 -21.66 -1.44
N GLY A 110 -11.56 -20.42 -0.98
CA GLY A 110 -10.53 -20.02 -0.03
C GLY A 110 -9.17 -19.70 -0.66
N ARG A 111 -8.99 -19.91 -1.97
CA ARG A 111 -7.77 -19.46 -2.66
C ARG A 111 -7.71 -17.94 -2.73
N TRP A 112 -6.50 -17.42 -2.84
CA TRP A 112 -6.27 -15.99 -3.08
C TRP A 112 -5.74 -15.77 -4.48
N ILE A 113 -6.23 -14.73 -5.13
CA ILE A 113 -5.64 -14.15 -6.32
C ILE A 113 -5.26 -12.70 -6.03
N ALA A 114 -4.26 -12.19 -6.72
CA ALA A 114 -3.87 -10.79 -6.66
C ALA A 114 -3.79 -10.22 -8.08
N LEU A 115 -4.42 -9.07 -8.27
CA LEU A 115 -4.23 -8.25 -9.45
C LEU A 115 -3.12 -7.26 -9.13
N VAL A 116 -2.12 -7.19 -9.99
CA VAL A 116 -0.95 -6.32 -9.84
C VAL A 116 -0.70 -5.59 -11.15
N ASP A 117 -0.15 -4.39 -11.06
CA ASP A 117 0.46 -3.73 -12.22
C ASP A 117 1.85 -4.29 -12.49
N GLY A 118 2.46 -3.85 -13.58
CA GLY A 118 3.81 -4.22 -13.99
C GLY A 118 4.14 -3.55 -15.32
N LEU A 119 5.42 -3.27 -15.52
CA LEU A 119 5.96 -2.76 -16.76
C LEU A 119 7.16 -3.59 -17.18
N GLU A 120 7.35 -3.69 -18.49
CA GLU A 120 8.55 -4.23 -19.10
C GLU A 120 9.58 -3.11 -19.32
N ASP A 121 10.72 -3.19 -18.64
CA ASP A 121 11.92 -2.45 -18.99
C ASP A 121 12.73 -3.24 -20.02
N LYS A 122 12.54 -2.86 -21.30
CA LYS A 122 13.22 -3.48 -22.44
C LYS A 122 14.74 -3.31 -22.45
N ARG A 123 15.29 -2.43 -21.60
CA ARG A 123 16.75 -2.23 -21.47
C ARG A 123 17.41 -3.32 -20.61
N ILE A 124 16.62 -4.04 -19.82
CA ILE A 124 17.11 -5.10 -18.92
C ILE A 124 16.96 -6.49 -19.59
N THR A 125 16.09 -6.60 -20.59
CA THR A 125 15.71 -7.88 -21.22
C THR A 125 16.27 -8.07 -22.63
N SER A 126 17.12 -7.15 -23.10
CA SER A 126 17.80 -7.18 -24.40
C SER A 126 19.22 -7.74 -24.34
#